data_AF-T0L1B3-F1
#
_entry.id   AF-T0L1B3-F1
#
_cell.length_a   1.000
_cell.length_b   1.000
_cell.length_c   1.000
_cell.angle_alpha   90.00
_cell.angle_beta   90.00
_cell.angle_gamma   90.00
#
_symmetry.space_group_name_H-M   'P 1'
#
loop_
_entity.id
_entity.type
_entity.pdbx_description
1 polymer ?
#
loop_
_entity_poly.entity_id
_entity_poly.type
_entity_poly.pdbx_seq_one_letter_code
_entity_poly.pdbx_strand_id
1 'polypeptide(L)'
;MHILLLPLFSLCLEKCVHKEGSFIFNVKFHIDEETINKILLFVDRNKKISERDKVIKYVNKVVNSFNKEIEEYGIQVRPDYSQLIFEELNLKIKKQIICMEKYSAAALTRLVSAKLSYPNTSGSGYRIIVISCINFHPEQIPFFAIPSFSCGRISTIFSVSTYLLEMQIKMMLKNAVSGQIGIFFSINSSVFRFNACRSAKRCVTNNDLYGRFVKNVEKIEAQTYNYKEL
;
A
#
# COMPACT_ATOMS: atom_id res chain seq x y z
N MET A 1 26.64 36.67 -31.15
CA MET A 1 26.13 35.28 -31.08
C MET A 1 25.98 34.91 -29.61
N HIS A 2 24.79 35.13 -29.04
CA HIS A 2 24.55 34.86 -27.61
C HIS A 2 24.21 33.39 -27.42
N ILE A 3 25.10 32.68 -26.74
CA ILE A 3 24.84 31.35 -26.21
C ILE A 3 23.83 31.56 -25.07
N LEU A 4 22.56 31.26 -25.36
CA LEU A 4 21.53 31.08 -24.34
C LEU A 4 21.91 29.87 -23.49
N LEU A 5 22.62 30.12 -22.39
CA LEU A 5 22.75 29.18 -21.30
C LEU A 5 21.35 28.97 -20.72
N LEU A 6 20.73 27.85 -21.09
CA LEU A 6 19.58 27.28 -20.39
C LEU A 6 19.91 27.30 -18.89
N PRO A 7 19.04 27.86 -18.04
CA PRO A 7 19.26 27.76 -16.61
C PRO A 7 19.25 26.28 -16.28
N LEU A 8 20.40 25.78 -15.82
CA LEU A 8 20.50 24.55 -15.06
C LEU A 8 19.35 24.57 -14.06
N PHE A 9 18.34 23.72 -14.29
CA PHE A 9 17.33 23.44 -13.29
C PHE A 9 18.09 23.05 -12.03
N SER A 10 18.24 23.99 -11.10
CA SER A 10 18.62 23.65 -9.76
C SER A 10 17.58 22.62 -9.33
N LEU A 11 18.00 21.38 -9.11
CA LEU A 11 17.20 20.40 -8.38
C LEU A 11 16.98 21.00 -6.99
N CYS A 12 16.02 21.90 -6.86
CA CYS A 12 15.41 22.21 -5.60
C CYS A 12 14.79 20.88 -5.17
N LEU A 13 15.52 20.17 -4.33
CA LEU A 13 15.13 18.97 -3.63
C LEU A 13 14.03 19.34 -2.63
N GLU A 14 12.87 19.80 -3.13
CA GLU A 14 11.69 20.05 -2.33
C GLU A 14 11.20 18.70 -1.82
N LYS A 15 11.29 18.45 -0.52
CA LYS A 15 10.52 17.36 0.11
C LYS A 15 9.05 17.59 -0.26
N CYS A 16 8.19 16.57 -0.16
CA CYS A 16 6.76 16.82 -0.23
C CYS A 16 6.35 17.55 1.07
N VAL A 17 6.76 18.82 1.23
CA VAL A 17 6.55 19.60 2.45
C VAL A 17 5.12 20.10 2.44
N HIS A 18 4.30 19.55 3.32
CA HIS A 18 3.15 20.30 3.84
C HIS A 18 3.62 21.07 5.07
N LYS A 19 3.09 22.29 5.29
CA LYS A 19 3.45 23.11 6.46
C LYS A 19 3.12 22.41 7.80
N GLU A 20 2.27 21.40 7.76
CA GLU A 20 1.69 20.72 8.94
C GLU A 20 2.29 19.32 9.20
N GLY A 21 3.17 18.80 8.34
CA GLY A 21 3.82 17.51 8.54
C GLY A 21 3.87 16.61 7.31
N SER A 22 3.90 15.30 7.54
CA SER A 22 4.00 14.29 6.48
C SER A 22 2.63 13.97 5.90
N PHE A 23 2.58 13.68 4.59
CA PHE A 23 1.39 13.17 3.93
C PHE A 23 1.14 11.70 4.31
N ILE A 24 -0.05 11.38 4.83
CA ILE A 24 -0.40 10.02 5.25
C ILE A 24 -1.22 9.29 4.18
N PHE A 25 -0.71 8.15 3.71
CA PHE A 25 -1.43 7.20 2.87
C PHE A 25 -2.01 6.07 3.72
N ASN A 26 -3.33 6.01 3.84
CA ASN A 26 -3.98 4.85 4.44
C ASN A 26 -3.90 3.65 3.49
N VAL A 27 -3.61 2.47 4.06
CA VAL A 27 -3.55 1.21 3.31
C VAL A 27 -4.34 0.14 4.05
N LYS A 28 -5.42 -0.35 3.46
CA LYS A 28 -6.20 -1.47 4.01
C LYS A 28 -5.60 -2.78 3.53
N PHE A 29 -5.50 -3.75 4.43
CA PHE A 29 -4.99 -5.08 4.12
C PHE A 29 -6.10 -6.11 4.30
N HIS A 30 -6.37 -6.87 3.25
CA HIS A 30 -7.27 -8.03 3.27
C HIS A 30 -6.42 -9.27 3.09
N ILE A 31 -6.35 -10.15 4.08
CA ILE A 31 -5.46 -11.31 4.06
C ILE A 31 -6.31 -12.57 4.15
N ASP A 32 -6.14 -13.47 3.21
CA ASP A 32 -6.86 -14.74 3.20
C ASP A 32 -6.34 -15.69 4.30
N GLU A 33 -7.20 -16.62 4.71
CA GLU A 33 -6.91 -17.57 5.80
C GLU A 33 -5.63 -18.40 5.58
N GLU A 34 -5.35 -18.82 4.35
CA GLU A 34 -4.13 -19.58 4.07
C GLU A 34 -2.87 -18.73 4.21
N THR A 35 -2.92 -17.46 3.76
CA THR A 35 -1.81 -16.53 3.97
C THR A 35 -1.62 -16.26 5.47
N ILE A 36 -2.71 -16.10 6.23
CA ILE A 36 -2.66 -15.96 7.69
C ILE A 36 -1.91 -17.14 8.30
N ASN A 37 -2.28 -18.37 7.95
CA ASN A 37 -1.63 -19.57 8.46
C ASN A 37 -0.13 -19.59 8.14
N LYS A 38 0.27 -19.18 6.94
CA LYS A 38 1.70 -19.04 6.58
C LYS A 38 2.43 -17.98 7.41
N ILE A 39 1.79 -16.83 7.68
CA ILE A 39 2.36 -15.78 8.56
C ILE A 39 2.52 -16.33 9.99
N LEU A 40 1.51 -17.02 10.52
CA LEU A 40 1.51 -17.56 11.88
C LEU A 40 2.59 -18.61 12.12
N LEU A 41 2.93 -19.40 11.08
CA LEU A 41 4.04 -20.35 11.16
C LEU A 41 5.41 -19.67 11.33
N PHE A 42 5.54 -18.42 10.90
CA PHE A 42 6.79 -17.65 10.93
C PHE A 42 6.88 -16.68 12.12
N VAL A 43 5.75 -16.19 12.63
CA VAL A 43 5.71 -15.30 13.79
C VAL A 43 5.73 -16.12 15.08
N ASP A 44 6.86 -16.04 15.79
CA ASP A 44 7.20 -16.65 17.09
C ASP A 44 6.03 -17.33 17.85
N ARG A 45 6.15 -18.66 18.01
CA ARG A 45 5.13 -19.52 18.64
C ARG A 45 4.97 -19.29 20.15
N ASN A 46 5.93 -18.61 20.77
CA ASN A 46 6.09 -18.61 22.24
C ASN A 46 5.28 -17.56 23.01
N LYS A 47 4.36 -16.82 22.37
CA LYS A 47 3.52 -15.82 23.07
C LYS A 47 2.03 -16.12 22.96
N LYS A 48 1.31 -15.98 24.09
CA LYS A 48 -0.17 -15.98 24.26
C LYS A 48 -0.84 -14.77 23.57
N ILE A 49 -0.44 -14.47 22.35
CA ILE A 49 -0.94 -13.35 21.55
C ILE A 49 -1.94 -13.92 20.54
N SER A 50 -3.04 -13.21 20.28
CA SER A 50 -4.06 -13.66 19.32
C SER A 50 -3.47 -13.77 17.90
N GLU A 51 -4.04 -14.63 17.06
CA GLU A 51 -3.62 -14.76 15.66
C GLU A 51 -3.68 -13.42 14.91
N ARG A 52 -4.75 -12.65 15.17
CA ARG A 52 -4.94 -11.31 14.63
C ARG A 52 -3.80 -10.37 14.98
N ASP A 53 -3.37 -10.35 16.24
CA ASP A 53 -2.28 -9.49 16.68
C ASP A 53 -0.94 -9.91 16.07
N LYS A 54 -0.70 -11.21 15.88
CA LYS A 54 0.50 -11.71 15.18
C LYS A 54 0.54 -11.24 13.73
N VAL A 55 -0.58 -11.30 13.02
CA VAL A 55 -0.70 -10.81 11.63
C VAL A 55 -0.54 -9.29 11.57
N ILE A 56 -1.19 -8.54 12.45
CA ILE A 56 -1.02 -7.09 12.57
C ILE A 56 0.45 -6.74 12.80
N LYS A 57 1.12 -7.42 13.73
CA LYS A 57 2.54 -7.21 14.02
C LYS A 57 3.41 -7.47 12.79
N TYR A 58 3.13 -8.51 12.03
CA TYR A 58 3.84 -8.80 10.78
C TYR A 58 3.65 -7.67 9.76
N VAL A 59 2.39 -7.26 9.48
CA VAL A 59 2.09 -6.18 8.52
C VAL A 59 2.74 -4.86 8.98
N ASN A 60 2.63 -4.50 10.25
CA ASN A 60 3.26 -3.32 10.83
C ASN A 60 4.78 -3.34 10.66
N LYS A 61 5.43 -4.49 10.86
CA LYS A 61 6.88 -4.63 10.61
C LYS A 61 7.23 -4.28 9.15
N VAL A 62 6.50 -4.83 8.18
CA VAL A 62 6.75 -4.58 6.76
C VAL A 62 6.50 -3.10 6.41
N VAL A 63 5.38 -2.53 6.84
CA VAL A 63 5.03 -1.13 6.59
C VAL A 63 6.02 -0.17 7.26
N ASN A 64 6.43 -0.44 8.49
CA ASN A 64 7.43 0.36 9.18
C ASN A 64 8.79 0.32 8.50
N SER A 65 9.20 -0.84 7.96
CA SER A 65 10.40 -0.91 7.15
C SER A 65 10.28 -0.05 5.89
N PHE A 66 9.14 -0.08 5.20
CA PHE A 66 8.90 0.74 4.02
C PHE A 66 8.88 2.24 4.35
N ASN A 67 8.24 2.63 5.46
CA ASN A 67 8.20 4.03 5.92
C ASN A 67 9.60 4.61 6.15
N LYS A 68 10.55 3.82 6.65
CA LYS A 68 11.95 4.25 6.77
C LYS A 68 12.61 4.55 5.42
N GLU A 69 12.23 3.83 4.37
CA GLU A 69 12.76 4.03 3.01
C GLU A 69 12.21 5.30 2.35
N ILE A 70 11.05 5.82 2.81
CA ILE A 70 10.36 6.97 2.19
C ILE A 70 10.25 8.20 3.10
N GLU A 71 10.78 8.14 4.32
CA GLU A 71 10.72 9.22 5.33
C GLU A 71 11.24 10.54 4.78
N GLU A 72 12.33 10.49 3.99
CA GLU A 72 12.96 11.69 3.43
C GLU A 72 12.04 12.49 2.50
N TYR A 73 11.01 11.85 1.93
CA TYR A 73 10.05 12.49 1.04
C TYR A 73 8.92 13.20 1.80
N GLY A 74 8.81 13.06 3.12
CA GLY A 74 7.69 13.62 3.88
C GLY A 74 6.38 12.88 3.61
N ILE A 75 6.45 11.57 3.31
CA ILE A 75 5.31 10.70 3.08
C ILE A 75 5.37 9.56 4.11
N GLN A 76 4.20 9.16 4.61
CA GLN A 76 4.07 8.05 5.52
C GLN A 76 2.90 7.16 5.11
N VAL A 77 3.08 5.85 5.21
CA VAL A 77 2.03 4.87 5.03
C VAL A 77 1.47 4.45 6.39
N ARG A 78 0.14 4.46 6.52
CA ARG A 78 -0.59 3.97 7.68
C ARG A 78 -1.37 2.71 7.31
N PRO A 79 -1.11 1.55 7.93
CA PRO A 79 -2.02 0.44 7.76
C PRO A 79 -3.35 0.76 8.46
N ASP A 80 -4.46 0.57 7.75
CA ASP A 80 -5.82 0.74 8.23
C ASP A 80 -6.45 -0.63 8.47
N TYR A 81 -6.73 -0.87 9.74
CA TYR A 81 -7.22 -2.12 10.30
C TYR A 81 -8.71 -2.06 10.65
N SER A 82 -9.38 -0.93 10.36
CA SER A 82 -10.80 -0.71 10.64
C SER A 82 -11.71 -1.65 9.84
N GLN A 83 -11.24 -2.14 8.69
CA GLN A 83 -12.03 -3.00 7.81
C GLN A 83 -11.21 -4.21 7.37
N LEU A 84 -11.79 -5.40 7.58
CA LEU A 84 -11.46 -6.65 6.88
C LEU A 84 -9.97 -7.02 6.85
N ILE A 85 -9.37 -7.24 8.02
CA ILE A 85 -8.05 -7.90 8.13
C ILE A 85 -8.20 -9.42 8.07
N PHE A 86 -9.38 -9.93 8.37
CA PHE A 86 -9.71 -11.34 8.43
C PHE A 86 -11.13 -11.48 7.90
N GLU A 87 -11.27 -12.16 6.78
CA GLU A 87 -12.47 -12.84 6.29
C GLU A 87 -12.18 -13.29 4.85
N GLU A 88 -12.63 -14.50 4.51
CA GLU A 88 -12.81 -14.90 3.12
C GLU A 88 -13.53 -13.76 2.41
N LEU A 89 -12.82 -13.06 1.53
CA LEU A 89 -13.48 -12.24 0.52
C LEU A 89 -14.44 -13.21 -0.17
N ASN A 90 -15.73 -13.15 0.18
CA ASN A 90 -16.75 -13.99 -0.44
C ASN A 90 -16.98 -13.42 -1.84
N LEU A 91 -16.08 -13.82 -2.74
CA LEU A 91 -16.06 -13.42 -4.14
C LEU A 91 -17.00 -14.26 -4.98
N LYS A 92 -17.75 -15.17 -4.34
CA LYS A 92 -18.62 -16.15 -5.01
C LYS A 92 -17.87 -17.01 -6.03
N ILE A 93 -16.53 -17.05 -5.95
CA ILE A 93 -15.65 -17.80 -6.83
C ILE A 93 -14.75 -18.65 -5.94
N LYS A 94 -14.70 -19.95 -6.24
CA LYS A 94 -13.87 -20.89 -5.49
C LYS A 94 -12.40 -20.50 -5.65
N LYS A 95 -11.71 -20.27 -4.54
CA LYS A 95 -10.28 -19.94 -4.50
C LYS A 95 -9.43 -20.90 -5.33
N GLN A 96 -9.74 -22.20 -5.29
CA GLN A 96 -9.09 -23.23 -6.11
C GLN A 96 -9.10 -22.91 -7.60
N ILE A 97 -10.21 -22.39 -8.13
CA ILE A 97 -10.33 -21.99 -9.54
C ILE A 97 -9.42 -20.79 -9.80
N ILE A 98 -9.50 -19.74 -8.96
CA ILE A 98 -8.63 -18.56 -9.09
C ILE A 98 -7.15 -18.95 -9.10
N CYS A 99 -6.76 -19.88 -8.23
CA CYS A 99 -5.38 -20.34 -8.10
C CYS A 99 -4.86 -21.12 -9.33
N MET A 100 -5.74 -21.78 -10.09
CA MET A 100 -5.35 -22.56 -11.28
C MET A 100 -5.42 -21.77 -12.58
N GLU A 101 -6.11 -20.63 -12.59
CA GLU A 101 -6.18 -19.71 -13.72
C GLU A 101 -4.84 -19.02 -14.00
N LYS A 102 -4.57 -18.72 -15.27
CA LYS A 102 -3.47 -17.82 -15.64
C LYS A 102 -3.75 -16.43 -15.07
N TYR A 103 -2.74 -15.81 -14.46
CA TYR A 103 -2.84 -14.46 -13.92
C TYR A 103 -3.90 -14.28 -12.81
N SER A 104 -3.97 -15.21 -11.85
CA SER A 104 -4.85 -15.20 -10.67
C SER A 104 -4.97 -13.82 -10.01
N ALA A 105 -3.85 -13.17 -9.69
CA ALA A 105 -3.83 -11.83 -9.10
C ALA A 105 -4.58 -10.80 -9.96
N ALA A 106 -4.45 -10.86 -11.29
CA ALA A 106 -5.12 -9.94 -12.21
C ALA A 106 -6.63 -10.22 -12.30
N ALA A 107 -7.01 -11.49 -12.47
CA ALA A 107 -8.40 -11.93 -12.49
C ALA A 107 -9.11 -11.50 -11.19
N LEU A 108 -8.48 -11.81 -10.07
CA LEU A 108 -8.96 -11.47 -8.74
C LEU A 108 -9.08 -9.95 -8.54
N THR A 109 -8.03 -9.18 -8.86
CA THR A 109 -8.08 -7.71 -8.75
C THR A 109 -9.23 -7.12 -9.58
N ARG A 110 -9.44 -7.63 -10.80
CA ARG A 110 -10.54 -7.17 -11.65
C ARG A 110 -11.90 -7.49 -11.03
N LEU A 111 -12.09 -8.71 -10.55
CA LEU A 111 -13.34 -9.16 -9.93
C LEU A 111 -13.69 -8.35 -8.68
N VAL A 112 -12.72 -8.13 -7.80
CA VAL A 112 -12.93 -7.40 -6.55
C VAL A 112 -12.99 -5.90 -6.73
N SER A 113 -12.44 -5.37 -7.84
CA SER A 113 -12.41 -3.93 -8.08
C SER A 113 -13.82 -3.34 -8.06
N ALA A 114 -14.78 -3.93 -8.76
CA ALA A 114 -16.15 -3.44 -8.77
C ALA A 114 -16.81 -3.46 -7.37
N LYS A 115 -16.52 -4.49 -6.56
CA LYS A 115 -17.11 -4.68 -5.23
C LYS A 115 -16.50 -3.78 -4.16
N LEU A 116 -15.20 -3.52 -4.23
CA LEU A 116 -14.45 -2.83 -3.17
C LEU A 116 -14.08 -1.38 -3.51
N SER A 117 -14.22 -0.96 -4.78
CA SER A 117 -14.02 0.43 -5.18
C SER A 117 -15.19 1.35 -4.80
N TYR A 118 -16.33 0.77 -4.37
CA TYR A 118 -17.53 1.53 -4.03
C TYR A 118 -17.97 1.24 -2.58
N PRO A 119 -18.33 2.25 -1.76
CA PRO A 119 -18.31 3.68 -2.07
C PRO A 119 -16.90 4.27 -2.07
N ASN A 120 -16.67 5.23 -2.99
CA ASN A 120 -15.53 6.15 -3.01
C ASN A 120 -15.60 7.04 -1.77
N THR A 121 -15.21 6.53 -0.60
CA THR A 121 -15.07 7.38 0.58
C THR A 121 -13.91 8.35 0.30
N SER A 122 -14.13 9.65 0.46
CA SER A 122 -13.03 10.59 0.69
C SER A 122 -12.18 10.01 1.83
N GLY A 123 -10.89 9.79 1.57
CA GLY A 123 -9.98 9.12 2.50
C GLY A 123 -9.71 7.66 2.17
N SER A 124 -10.39 7.10 1.16
CA SER A 124 -10.30 5.68 0.80
C SER A 124 -8.90 5.30 0.34
N GLY A 125 -8.19 4.64 1.27
CA GLY A 125 -6.83 4.17 1.10
C GLY A 125 -6.64 3.14 -0.01
N TYR A 126 -5.38 2.95 -0.36
CA TYR A 126 -4.92 1.81 -1.13
C TYR A 126 -5.37 0.50 -0.44
N ARG A 127 -5.87 -0.47 -1.18
CA ARG A 127 -6.26 -1.78 -0.64
C ARG A 127 -5.31 -2.82 -1.21
N ILE A 128 -4.66 -3.57 -0.33
CA ILE A 128 -3.85 -4.73 -0.68
C ILE A 128 -4.63 -5.97 -0.26
N ILE A 129 -4.95 -6.81 -1.22
CA ILE A 129 -5.54 -8.13 -1.02
C ILE A 129 -4.41 -9.14 -1.14
N VAL A 130 -4.19 -9.96 -0.14
CA VAL A 130 -3.12 -10.94 -0.11
C VAL A 130 -3.75 -12.33 -0.10
N ILE A 131 -3.44 -13.12 -1.14
CA ILE A 131 -3.91 -14.48 -1.27
C ILE A 131 -2.74 -15.45 -1.44
N SER A 132 -2.77 -16.55 -0.72
CA SER A 132 -1.89 -17.70 -0.92
C SER A 132 -2.64 -18.83 -1.60
N CYS A 133 -1.95 -19.58 -2.46
CA CYS A 133 -2.47 -20.80 -3.07
C CYS A 133 -1.45 -21.92 -2.87
N ILE A 134 -1.97 -23.12 -2.63
CA ILE A 134 -1.18 -24.35 -2.53
C ILE A 134 -0.64 -24.74 -3.92
N ASN A 135 -1.52 -24.73 -4.93
CA ASN A 135 -1.18 -25.01 -6.32
C ASN A 135 -1.41 -23.74 -7.15
N PHE A 136 -0.48 -23.41 -8.04
CA PHE A 136 -0.59 -22.23 -8.90
C PHE A 136 -0.09 -22.51 -10.31
N HIS A 137 -0.64 -21.77 -11.28
CA HIS A 137 -0.20 -21.85 -12.66
C HIS A 137 1.27 -21.34 -12.79
N PRO A 138 2.15 -21.99 -13.57
CA PRO A 138 3.56 -21.57 -13.70
C PRO A 138 3.75 -20.13 -14.19
N GLU A 139 2.86 -19.66 -15.06
CA GLU A 139 2.86 -18.27 -15.61
C GLU A 139 2.27 -17.23 -14.63
N GLN A 140 2.07 -17.57 -13.36
CA GLN A 140 1.44 -16.66 -12.40
C GLN A 140 2.30 -15.43 -12.12
N ILE A 141 1.75 -14.24 -12.34
CA ILE A 141 2.37 -13.00 -11.87
C ILE A 141 2.07 -12.84 -10.37
N PRO A 142 3.09 -12.63 -9.52
CA PRO A 142 2.94 -12.59 -8.06
C PRO A 142 2.10 -11.42 -7.52
N PHE A 143 1.72 -10.46 -8.36
CA PHE A 143 0.95 -9.31 -7.94
C PHE A 143 0.25 -8.67 -9.15
N PHE A 144 -0.79 -7.89 -8.89
CA PHE A 144 -1.45 -7.07 -9.89
C PHE A 144 -2.11 -5.87 -9.25
N ALA A 145 -2.20 -4.75 -9.97
CA ALA A 145 -2.76 -3.51 -9.47
C ALA A 145 -3.65 -2.86 -10.52
N ILE A 146 -4.86 -2.46 -10.13
CA ILE A 146 -5.76 -1.66 -10.99
C ILE A 146 -5.83 -0.24 -10.42
N PRO A 147 -5.60 0.80 -11.25
CA PRO A 147 -5.92 2.16 -10.83
C PRO A 147 -7.43 2.30 -10.69
N SER A 148 -7.89 2.87 -9.58
CA SER A 148 -9.21 3.50 -9.59
C SER A 148 -9.04 4.99 -9.92
N PHE A 149 -10.07 5.58 -10.51
CA PHE A 149 -10.07 6.99 -10.93
C PHE A 149 -10.04 7.96 -9.73
N SER A 150 -10.39 7.48 -8.54
CA SER A 150 -10.27 8.16 -7.26
C SER A 150 -9.03 7.63 -6.51
N CYS A 151 -8.62 8.28 -5.42
CA CYS A 151 -7.41 7.89 -4.68
C CYS A 151 -7.46 6.50 -4.00
N GLY A 152 -8.58 5.78 -4.15
CA GLY A 152 -8.63 4.34 -3.91
C GLY A 152 -7.86 3.60 -5.00
N ARG A 153 -6.98 2.68 -4.61
CA ARG A 153 -6.34 1.75 -5.55
C ARG A 153 -6.47 0.37 -4.98
N ILE A 154 -6.66 -0.64 -5.82
CA ILE A 154 -6.76 -2.03 -5.38
C ILE A 154 -5.61 -2.79 -6.00
N SER A 155 -4.92 -3.55 -5.18
CA SER A 155 -3.88 -4.46 -5.63
C SER A 155 -4.02 -5.79 -4.95
N THR A 156 -3.78 -6.82 -5.72
CA THR A 156 -3.78 -8.19 -5.24
C THR A 156 -2.37 -8.71 -5.29
N ILE A 157 -1.94 -9.34 -4.20
CA ILE A 157 -0.69 -10.05 -4.07
C ILE A 157 -1.02 -11.54 -4.03
N PHE A 158 -0.30 -12.29 -4.84
CA PHE A 158 -0.21 -13.72 -4.78
C PHE A 158 1.06 -14.13 -4.03
N SER A 159 0.89 -14.72 -2.85
CA SER A 159 1.99 -15.06 -1.96
C SER A 159 2.24 -16.56 -1.92
N VAL A 160 3.47 -16.95 -2.27
CA VAL A 160 3.95 -18.34 -2.15
C VAL A 160 4.60 -18.56 -0.79
N SER A 161 5.42 -17.62 -0.33
CA SER A 161 6.18 -17.67 0.92
C SER A 161 6.21 -16.32 1.65
N THR A 162 6.50 -16.34 2.95
CA THR A 162 6.53 -15.14 3.80
C THR A 162 7.62 -14.15 3.40
N TYR A 163 8.79 -14.62 2.94
CA TYR A 163 9.85 -13.73 2.45
C TYR A 163 9.41 -12.98 1.18
N LEU A 164 8.82 -13.71 0.22
CA LEU A 164 8.28 -13.10 -1.00
C LEU A 164 7.12 -12.15 -0.66
N LEU A 165 6.30 -12.48 0.34
CA LEU A 165 5.21 -11.63 0.79
C LEU A 165 5.69 -10.25 1.27
N GLU A 166 6.73 -10.20 2.10
CA GLU A 166 7.31 -8.93 2.55
C GLU A 166 7.75 -8.07 1.35
N MET A 167 8.50 -8.67 0.41
CA MET A 167 8.96 -7.99 -0.80
C MET A 167 7.80 -7.50 -1.67
N GLN A 168 6.78 -8.33 -1.88
CA GLN A 168 5.60 -8.02 -2.68
C GLN A 168 4.78 -6.89 -2.05
N ILE A 169 4.58 -6.92 -0.72
CA ILE A 169 3.89 -5.83 -0.01
C ILE A 169 4.66 -4.53 -0.20
N LYS A 170 5.98 -4.51 0.04
CA LYS A 170 6.80 -3.30 -0.16
C LYS A 170 6.71 -2.77 -1.59
N MET A 171 6.78 -3.64 -2.58
CA MET A 171 6.65 -3.26 -3.99
C MET A 171 5.25 -2.68 -4.30
N MET A 172 4.20 -3.25 -3.72
CA MET A 172 2.84 -2.72 -3.84
C MET A 172 2.70 -1.35 -3.17
N LEU A 173 3.27 -1.16 -1.98
CA LEU A 173 3.30 0.13 -1.30
C LEU A 173 4.08 1.17 -2.11
N LYS A 174 5.25 0.81 -2.63
CA LYS A 174 6.07 1.63 -3.53
C LYS A 174 5.27 2.07 -4.75
N ASN A 175 4.56 1.13 -5.38
CA ASN A 175 3.71 1.43 -6.53
C ASN A 175 2.53 2.34 -6.17
N ALA A 176 1.96 2.17 -4.97
CA ALA A 176 0.86 3.00 -4.48
C ALA A 176 1.31 4.44 -4.21
N VAL A 177 2.38 4.65 -3.45
CA VAL A 177 2.83 6.00 -3.10
C VAL A 177 3.23 6.78 -4.36
N SER A 178 3.81 6.12 -5.36
CA SER A 178 4.34 6.78 -6.55
C SER A 178 3.37 6.86 -7.74
N GLY A 179 2.06 6.68 -7.58
CA GLY A 179 1.18 6.83 -8.73
C GLY A 179 1.24 5.71 -9.79
N GLN A 180 1.55 4.47 -9.39
CA GLN A 180 1.66 3.28 -10.26
C GLN A 180 2.91 3.15 -11.14
N ILE A 181 3.88 4.04 -10.97
CA ILE A 181 5.16 3.92 -11.68
C ILE A 181 6.25 3.21 -10.84
N GLY A 182 5.97 2.91 -9.57
CA GLY A 182 6.97 2.49 -8.59
C GLY A 182 7.57 1.12 -8.88
N ILE A 183 6.92 0.32 -9.71
CA ILE A 183 7.47 -0.95 -10.22
C ILE A 183 8.68 -0.70 -11.14
N PHE A 184 8.72 0.41 -11.87
CA PHE A 184 9.71 0.67 -12.93
C PHE A 184 10.93 1.49 -12.47
N PHE A 185 10.82 2.20 -11.35
CA PHE A 185 11.84 3.16 -10.92
C PHE A 185 12.32 2.89 -9.50
N SER A 186 13.60 3.05 -9.21
CA SER A 186 14.15 2.97 -7.85
C SER A 186 13.53 4.04 -6.93
N ILE A 187 13.42 3.75 -5.63
CA ILE A 187 12.93 4.70 -4.62
C ILE A 187 13.77 5.99 -4.65
N ASN A 188 15.09 5.86 -4.79
CA ASN A 188 16.02 6.99 -4.79
C ASN A 188 16.01 7.80 -6.10
N SER A 189 15.16 7.45 -7.08
CA SER A 189 15.11 8.15 -8.37
C SER A 189 14.32 9.45 -8.27
N SER A 190 14.74 10.47 -9.04
CA SER A 190 13.98 11.72 -9.18
C SER A 190 12.57 11.49 -9.72
N VAL A 191 12.40 10.52 -10.62
CA VAL A 191 11.11 10.12 -11.19
C VAL A 191 10.17 9.57 -10.12
N PHE A 192 10.66 8.68 -9.25
CA PHE A 192 9.89 8.17 -8.13
C PHE A 192 9.46 9.31 -7.19
N ARG A 193 10.42 10.15 -6.76
CA ARG A 193 10.17 11.27 -5.86
C ARG A 193 9.09 12.22 -6.40
N PHE A 194 9.23 12.66 -7.65
CA PHE A 194 8.27 13.56 -8.28
C PHE A 194 6.85 12.97 -8.26
N ASN A 195 6.71 11.70 -8.64
CA ASN A 195 5.40 11.06 -8.68
C ASN A 195 4.86 10.73 -7.29
N ALA A 196 5.72 10.43 -6.32
CA ALA A 196 5.33 10.26 -4.92
C ALA A 196 4.72 11.55 -4.36
N CYS A 197 5.39 12.70 -4.54
CA CYS A 197 4.83 13.99 -4.14
C CYS A 197 3.54 14.34 -4.89
N ARG A 198 3.48 14.11 -6.21
CA ARG A 198 2.28 14.38 -7.00
C ARG A 198 1.10 13.52 -6.56
N SER A 199 1.33 12.23 -6.32
CA SER A 199 0.33 11.29 -5.83
C SER A 199 -0.14 11.67 -4.41
N ALA A 200 0.79 12.06 -3.53
CA ALA A 200 0.48 12.51 -2.17
C ALA A 200 -0.39 13.78 -2.18
N LYS A 201 0.01 14.81 -2.93
CA LYS A 201 -0.77 16.05 -3.09
C LYS A 201 -2.13 15.82 -3.75
N ARG A 202 -2.29 14.81 -4.60
CA ARG A 202 -3.59 14.48 -5.19
C ARG A 202 -4.49 13.72 -4.21
N CYS A 203 -3.90 12.88 -3.37
CA CYS A 203 -4.64 11.87 -2.62
C CYS A 203 -4.79 12.10 -1.13
N VAL A 204 -3.97 12.95 -0.53
CA VAL A 204 -4.00 13.23 0.90
C VAL A 204 -4.67 14.59 1.18
N THR A 205 -4.49 15.58 0.32
CA THR A 205 -5.03 16.95 0.44
C THR A 205 -6.56 17.02 0.38
N ASN A 206 -7.24 16.00 -0.13
CA ASN A 206 -8.71 15.95 -0.17
C ASN A 206 -9.32 15.33 1.11
N ASN A 207 -8.49 14.93 2.09
CA ASN A 207 -8.90 14.10 3.23
C ASN A 207 -8.44 14.62 4.59
N ASP A 208 -7.79 15.79 4.66
CA ASP A 208 -7.32 16.45 5.90
C ASP A 208 -6.61 15.53 6.90
N LEU A 209 -5.83 14.56 6.39
CA LEU A 209 -4.99 13.67 7.19
C LEU A 209 -3.54 14.13 7.13
N TYR A 210 -3.27 15.22 7.82
CA TYR A 210 -1.93 15.67 8.14
C TYR A 210 -1.53 15.08 9.49
N GLY A 211 -0.29 14.64 9.62
CA GLY A 211 0.21 14.12 10.89
C GLY A 211 1.68 14.42 11.08
N ARG A 212 2.07 14.53 12.36
CA ARG A 212 3.49 14.50 12.75
C ARG A 212 4.04 13.12 12.46
N PHE A 213 5.21 13.04 11.84
CA PHE A 213 5.89 11.77 11.60
C PHE A 213 6.17 11.07 12.94
N VAL A 214 5.48 9.97 13.21
CA VAL A 214 5.72 9.15 14.40
C VAL A 214 6.76 8.08 14.06
N LYS A 215 7.95 8.17 14.67
CA LYS A 215 8.95 7.08 14.62
C LYS A 215 8.39 5.86 15.36
N ASN A 216 8.58 4.67 14.79
CA ASN A 216 8.09 3.38 15.34
C ASN A 216 6.57 3.31 15.52
N VAL A 217 5.84 3.34 14.41
CA VAL A 217 4.37 3.30 14.39
C VAL A 217 3.85 1.93 14.83
N GLU A 218 3.35 1.82 16.05
CA GLU A 218 2.28 0.86 16.39
C GLU A 218 0.89 1.49 16.19
N LYS A 219 0.80 2.83 16.22
CA LYS A 219 -0.43 3.61 15.99
C LYS A 219 -0.06 5.01 15.47
N ILE A 220 -0.70 5.48 14.40
CA ILE A 220 -0.60 6.89 13.96
C ILE A 220 -1.86 7.60 14.42
N GLU A 221 -1.68 8.59 15.30
CA GLU A 221 -2.73 9.54 15.63
C GLU A 221 -2.95 10.45 14.42
N ALA A 222 -4.11 10.31 13.79
CA ALA A 222 -4.57 11.27 12.80
C ALA A 222 -5.25 12.42 13.53
N GLN A 223 -4.82 13.66 13.26
CA GLN A 223 -5.61 14.84 13.60
C GLN A 223 -6.44 15.21 12.37
N THR A 224 -7.75 15.09 12.48
CA THR A 224 -8.70 15.64 11.49
C THR A 224 -8.85 17.13 11.78
N TYR A 225 -8.41 17.99 10.86
CA TYR A 225 -8.70 19.43 10.95
C TYR A 225 -10.05 19.71 10.30
N ASN A 226 -10.97 20.34 11.03
CA ASN A 226 -12.30 20.70 10.54
C ASN A 226 -12.23 22.16 10.01
N TYR A 227 -12.10 22.34 8.69
CA TYR A 227 -12.04 23.67 8.03
C TYR A 227 -13.41 24.39 7.98
N LYS A 228 -14.23 24.32 9.03
CA LYS A 228 -15.51 25.05 9.09
C LYS A 228 -15.45 26.40 9.79
N GLU A 229 -14.27 26.89 10.16
CA GLU A 229 -14.09 28.22 10.76
C GLU A 229 -12.82 28.90 10.23
N LEU A 230 -12.84 29.30 8.96
CA LEU A 230 -12.05 30.43 8.43
C LEU A 230 -12.93 31.24 7.48
#